data_AF-A0A2D9KPN7-F1
#
_entry.id   AF-A0A2D9KPN7-F1
#
_cell.length_a   1.000
_cell.length_b   1.000
_cell.length_c   1.000
_cell.angle_alpha   90.00
_cell.angle_beta   90.00
_cell.angle_gamma   90.00
#
_symmetry.space_group_name_H-M   'P 1'
#
loop_
_entity.id
_entity.type
_entity.pdbx_description
1 polymer ?
#
loop_
_entity_poly.entity_id
_entity_poly.type
_entity_poly.pdbx_seq_one_letter_code
_entity_poly.pdbx_strand_id
1 'polypeptide(L)'
;MKKTYQIFSVIFALSAFAGHSIESDEEEPPAKRARAAAAAPGAVAERSSEEQTSVRLASTRRGVAGGETSAEVTKFKKNAEEGNPEAQYDLGLCYKSGKGVSQNYKIAAQCFRKAAKQGHSEAQYNLGLCYDSGKGVSQNHKIAAQWFQKSAKQGHAKAQFNLGVCYDNGEGVSQDYKEAVKWYREAAARGITSAQINLGYCYQWGQGVPKNEIIAGKWFYSAAKEGDPEAQYIIGLLHEKRKTGFPAVSTLLAFDYFEKAAKQGHPGAQEALGRCYATKFYGKHVPHDYVQAVKWYRKAADQGLARAQNNLGFCYEKGQGVAQDYVQAVAWYRKAAEQDDPEAQNNLGFCYEKGQGVAQNLKEAEAWYRKAADQGYIFAQFNLGLLYENDENFAQAVEWYRKAADQGDLDAQSNLGDYYMKGKGVPQDHTQAVEWFRKAAAQGHPKAQSGLGFYFANGIGGVEKDLTKAVEWFKKAAAQGDPKGQTNLGVCFAHGTGIPQNYTQAVEAKSELQKLPLENATEAQPESGDSARAAETESANEK
;
A
#
# COMPACT_ATOMS: atom_id res chain seq x y z
N MET A 1 13.43 1.90 -37.12
CA MET A 1 13.44 2.17 -35.66
C MET A 1 12.06 1.96 -35.01
N LYS A 2 11.39 0.85 -35.33
CA LYS A 2 10.22 0.30 -34.62
C LYS A 2 10.50 -1.19 -34.55
N LYS A 3 10.78 -1.73 -33.35
CA LYS A 3 11.01 -3.15 -32.96
C LYS A 3 12.29 -3.32 -32.13
N THR A 4 12.22 -2.92 -30.86
CA THR A 4 13.05 -3.52 -29.78
C THR A 4 12.37 -3.48 -28.39
N TYR A 5 11.10 -3.07 -28.28
CA TYR A 5 10.41 -2.92 -26.99
C TYR A 5 9.55 -4.12 -26.56
N GLN A 6 9.69 -5.29 -27.20
CA GLN A 6 8.82 -6.44 -26.94
C GLN A 6 9.37 -7.53 -25.99
N ILE A 7 10.54 -7.34 -25.35
CA ILE A 7 11.14 -8.37 -24.48
C ILE A 7 11.19 -7.99 -22.98
N PHE A 8 10.88 -6.76 -22.58
CA PHE A 8 10.94 -6.37 -21.15
C PHE A 8 9.70 -6.69 -20.30
N SER A 9 8.68 -7.35 -20.87
CA SER A 9 7.44 -7.63 -20.13
C SER A 9 7.42 -8.94 -19.31
N VAL A 10 8.54 -9.67 -19.19
CA VAL A 10 8.55 -11.04 -18.62
C VAL A 10 9.42 -11.23 -17.35
N ILE A 11 10.13 -10.21 -16.86
CA ILE A 11 10.82 -10.28 -15.54
C ILE A 11 10.04 -9.54 -14.42
N PHE A 12 8.95 -8.87 -14.76
CA PHE A 12 8.25 -7.94 -13.85
C PHE A 12 7.23 -8.56 -12.87
N ALA A 13 7.26 -9.87 -12.63
CA ALA A 13 6.32 -10.54 -11.71
C ALA A 13 6.98 -11.23 -10.50
N LEU A 14 8.31 -11.18 -10.34
CA LEU A 14 9.01 -11.84 -9.22
C LEU A 14 9.83 -10.89 -8.32
N SER A 15 10.15 -9.68 -8.76
CA SER A 15 10.83 -8.66 -7.94
C SER A 15 9.88 -7.61 -7.35
N ALA A 16 8.66 -7.46 -7.85
CA ALA A 16 7.66 -6.55 -7.30
C ALA A 16 7.05 -7.01 -5.95
N PHE A 17 7.47 -8.16 -5.42
CA PHE A 17 6.98 -8.70 -4.14
C PHE A 17 8.07 -9.03 -3.11
N ALA A 18 9.33 -8.72 -3.41
CA ALA A 18 10.44 -8.92 -2.49
C ALA A 18 11.42 -7.76 -2.63
N GLY A 19 11.31 -6.76 -1.74
CA GLY A 19 12.28 -5.68 -1.66
C GLY A 19 11.69 -4.27 -1.79
N HIS A 20 10.67 -3.94 -1.01
CA HIS A 20 10.74 -2.65 -0.31
C HIS A 20 11.33 -2.96 1.06
N SER A 21 12.59 -2.55 1.26
CA SER A 21 13.18 -2.41 2.56
C SER A 21 12.20 -1.65 3.46
N ILE A 22 11.72 -2.28 4.52
CA ILE A 22 10.93 -1.65 5.59
C ILE A 22 11.90 -0.87 6.50
N GLU A 23 12.83 -0.13 5.91
CA GLU A 23 13.86 0.66 6.59
C GLU A 23 14.06 1.95 5.81
N SER A 24 13.09 2.85 5.96
CA SER A 24 13.31 4.29 6.19
C SER A 24 12.02 5.04 5.90
N ASP A 25 10.97 4.70 6.66
CA ASP A 25 9.94 5.66 7.01
C ASP A 25 9.63 5.36 8.47
N GLU A 26 10.36 6.00 9.39
CA GLU A 26 9.73 6.43 10.63
C GLU A 26 8.67 7.46 10.23
N GLU A 27 7.60 6.99 9.59
CA GLU A 27 6.41 7.76 9.33
C GLU A 27 5.97 8.32 10.68
N GLU A 28 5.92 9.66 10.76
CA GLU A 28 5.11 10.36 11.73
C GLU A 28 3.80 9.61 11.90
N PRO A 29 3.36 9.37 13.15
CA PRO A 29 2.58 8.19 13.43
C PRO A 29 1.27 8.21 12.63
N PRO A 30 0.87 7.08 12.01
CA PRO A 30 -0.48 6.90 11.49
C PRO A 30 -1.56 7.06 12.58
N ALA A 31 -1.14 7.34 13.83
CA ALA A 31 -1.94 7.75 14.96
C ALA A 31 -2.93 8.87 14.66
N LYS A 32 -2.70 9.90 13.83
CA LYS A 32 -3.79 10.88 13.58
C LYS A 32 -4.95 10.31 12.75
N ARG A 33 -4.68 9.45 11.76
CA ARG A 33 -5.71 8.82 10.90
C ARG A 33 -6.34 7.58 11.54
N ALA A 34 -5.55 6.74 12.22
CA ALA A 34 -6.06 5.62 13.01
C ALA A 34 -6.81 6.10 14.26
N ARG A 35 -6.36 7.19 14.92
CA ARG A 35 -7.14 7.84 15.99
C ARG A 35 -8.37 8.53 15.44
N ALA A 36 -8.37 9.14 14.26
CA ALA A 36 -9.59 9.69 13.67
C ALA A 36 -10.61 8.60 13.28
N ALA A 37 -10.16 7.40 12.89
CA ALA A 37 -11.04 6.26 12.64
C ALA A 37 -11.60 5.63 13.94
N ALA A 38 -10.78 5.55 15.00
CA ALA A 38 -11.20 5.12 16.34
C ALA A 38 -11.98 6.21 17.13
N ALA A 39 -11.77 7.48 16.80
CA ALA A 39 -12.39 8.67 17.41
C ALA A 39 -13.43 9.34 16.49
N ALA A 40 -13.86 8.68 15.40
CA ALA A 40 -15.03 9.14 14.67
C ALA A 40 -16.22 9.15 15.65
N PRO A 41 -16.81 10.32 15.95
CA PRO A 41 -17.83 10.43 16.99
C PRO A 41 -19.03 9.57 16.59
N GLY A 42 -19.19 8.44 17.28
CA GLY A 42 -20.38 7.59 17.20
C GLY A 42 -20.25 6.25 16.46
N ALA A 43 -19.19 5.92 15.71
CA ALA A 43 -19.26 4.72 14.85
C ALA A 43 -18.84 3.39 15.51
N VAL A 44 -17.77 3.35 16.29
CA VAL A 44 -17.16 2.07 16.73
C VAL A 44 -17.85 1.47 17.96
N ALA A 45 -18.33 2.32 18.88
CA ALA A 45 -19.08 1.86 20.04
C ALA A 45 -20.57 1.61 19.75
N GLU A 46 -21.13 2.13 18.64
CA GLU A 46 -22.55 1.97 18.30
C GLU A 46 -22.85 0.60 17.68
N ARG A 47 -22.01 0.07 16.77
CA ARG A 47 -22.30 -1.19 16.04
C ARG A 47 -22.40 -2.44 16.94
N SER A 48 -21.56 -2.57 17.97
CA SER A 48 -21.66 -3.71 18.90
C SER A 48 -22.71 -3.50 20.00
N SER A 49 -23.17 -2.27 20.19
CA SER A 49 -24.16 -1.90 21.21
C SER A 49 -25.60 -1.94 20.73
N GLU A 50 -25.84 -1.94 19.41
CA GLU A 50 -27.17 -2.29 18.90
C GLU A 50 -27.54 -3.70 19.36
N GLU A 51 -26.62 -4.67 19.36
CA GLU A 51 -26.88 -6.02 19.88
C GLU A 51 -26.99 -6.06 21.42
N GLN A 52 -26.11 -5.45 22.20
CA GLN A 52 -26.17 -5.58 23.66
C GLN A 52 -27.25 -4.70 24.34
N THR A 53 -27.53 -3.51 23.81
CA THR A 53 -28.61 -2.65 24.32
C THR A 53 -29.97 -3.14 23.80
N SER A 54 -30.02 -3.72 22.58
CA SER A 54 -31.21 -4.47 22.15
C SER A 54 -31.42 -5.73 22.97
N VAL A 55 -30.38 -6.39 23.49
CA VAL A 55 -30.53 -7.55 24.39
C VAL A 55 -31.20 -7.16 25.73
N ARG A 56 -30.98 -5.96 26.26
CA ARG A 56 -31.73 -5.47 27.44
C ARG A 56 -33.20 -5.18 27.10
N LEU A 57 -33.49 -4.75 25.87
CA LEU A 57 -34.85 -4.61 25.33
C LEU A 57 -35.44 -5.94 24.83
N ALA A 58 -34.65 -7.00 24.65
CA ALA A 58 -35.04 -8.29 24.06
C ALA A 58 -35.04 -9.45 25.06
N SER A 59 -34.58 -9.24 26.30
CA SER A 59 -34.80 -10.18 27.41
C SER A 59 -36.28 -10.25 27.82
N THR A 60 -37.13 -9.36 27.29
CA THR A 60 -38.58 -9.52 27.30
C THR A 60 -39.11 -9.90 25.91
N ARG A 61 -38.95 -11.19 25.60
CA ARG A 61 -39.71 -12.00 24.64
C ARG A 61 -39.59 -11.73 23.13
N ARG A 62 -39.42 -12.88 22.46
CA ARG A 62 -39.42 -13.14 21.03
C ARG A 62 -40.75 -12.71 20.39
N GLY A 63 -40.66 -11.76 19.45
CA GLY A 63 -41.53 -11.53 18.30
C GLY A 63 -43.01 -11.20 18.55
N VAL A 64 -43.40 -9.93 18.43
CA VAL A 64 -44.75 -9.47 18.02
C VAL A 64 -44.68 -7.99 17.53
N ALA A 65 -45.64 -7.66 16.66
CA ALA A 65 -45.93 -6.43 15.93
C ALA A 65 -45.84 -5.09 16.71
N GLY A 66 -45.69 -4.00 15.95
CA GLY A 66 -45.48 -2.62 16.41
C GLY A 66 -46.51 -1.99 17.38
N GLY A 67 -47.50 -2.75 17.85
CA GLY A 67 -48.40 -2.34 18.94
C GLY A 67 -47.78 -2.42 20.34
N GLU A 68 -46.92 -3.40 20.63
CA GLU A 68 -46.31 -3.59 21.96
C GLU A 68 -45.27 -2.51 22.27
N THR A 69 -44.48 -2.11 21.27
CA THR A 69 -43.49 -1.03 21.38
C THR A 69 -44.11 0.33 21.72
N SER A 70 -45.38 0.58 21.34
CA SER A 70 -46.06 1.84 21.68
C SER A 70 -46.55 1.85 23.13
N ALA A 71 -46.96 0.69 23.67
CA ALA A 71 -47.41 0.56 25.05
C ALA A 71 -46.24 0.72 26.04
N GLU A 72 -45.07 0.15 25.72
CA GLU A 72 -43.85 0.28 26.52
C GLU A 72 -43.37 1.74 26.60
N VAL A 73 -43.33 2.45 25.46
CA VAL A 73 -42.93 3.87 25.46
C VAL A 73 -43.93 4.73 26.23
N THR A 74 -45.22 4.39 26.20
CA THR A 74 -46.24 5.09 27.00
C THR A 74 -45.99 4.90 28.50
N LYS A 75 -45.61 3.69 28.92
CA LYS A 75 -45.21 3.41 30.32
C LYS A 75 -43.93 4.16 30.70
N PHE A 76 -42.92 4.18 29.85
CA PHE A 76 -41.69 4.95 30.10
C PHE A 76 -41.97 6.44 30.23
N LYS A 77 -42.84 7.02 29.38
CA LYS A 77 -43.26 8.43 29.48
C LYS A 77 -43.86 8.73 30.85
N LYS A 78 -44.85 7.94 31.28
CA LYS A 78 -45.48 8.11 32.59
C LYS A 78 -44.46 8.06 33.73
N ASN A 79 -43.65 7.00 33.77
CA ASN A 79 -42.66 6.82 34.85
C ASN A 79 -41.54 7.88 34.80
N ALA A 80 -41.18 8.37 33.61
CA ALA A 80 -40.19 9.43 33.43
C ALA A 80 -40.72 10.79 33.93
N GLU A 81 -42.02 11.05 33.76
CA GLU A 81 -42.73 12.21 34.32
C GLU A 81 -42.80 12.14 35.85
N GLU A 82 -42.97 10.94 36.41
CA GLU A 82 -42.88 10.67 37.86
C GLU A 82 -41.45 10.79 38.43
N GLY A 83 -40.46 11.09 37.58
CA GLY A 83 -39.09 11.39 38.00
C GLY A 83 -38.15 10.18 38.02
N ASN A 84 -38.60 8.98 37.65
CA ASN A 84 -37.75 7.78 37.67
C ASN A 84 -36.56 7.90 36.68
N PRO A 85 -35.30 7.81 37.15
CA PRO A 85 -34.13 8.02 36.30
C PRO A 85 -33.91 6.91 35.25
N GLU A 86 -34.28 5.66 35.54
CA GLU A 86 -34.21 4.54 34.60
C GLU A 86 -35.21 4.76 33.45
N ALA A 87 -36.46 5.09 33.78
CA ALA A 87 -37.49 5.37 32.77
C ALA A 87 -37.15 6.61 31.92
N GLN A 88 -36.53 7.62 32.52
CA GLN A 88 -36.01 8.77 31.77
C GLN A 88 -34.89 8.37 30.82
N TYR A 89 -34.00 7.47 31.23
CA TYR A 89 -32.95 6.94 30.38
C TYR A 89 -33.51 6.09 29.22
N ASP A 90 -34.39 5.14 29.52
CA ASP A 90 -35.02 4.26 28.53
C ASP A 90 -35.83 5.05 27.50
N LEU A 91 -36.62 6.04 27.95
CA LEU A 91 -37.32 6.95 27.05
C LEU A 91 -36.36 7.72 26.15
N GLY A 92 -35.20 8.12 26.68
CA GLY A 92 -34.13 8.75 25.93
C GLY A 92 -33.58 7.82 24.82
N LEU A 93 -33.38 6.54 25.11
CA LEU A 93 -32.96 5.54 24.13
C LEU A 93 -34.01 5.33 23.04
N CYS A 94 -35.31 5.31 23.38
CA CYS A 94 -36.40 5.23 22.41
C CYS A 94 -36.37 6.41 21.44
N TYR A 95 -36.25 7.64 21.93
CA TYR A 95 -36.12 8.82 21.07
C TYR A 95 -34.80 8.87 20.28
N LYS A 96 -33.70 8.34 20.83
CA LYS A 96 -32.41 8.25 20.11
C LYS A 96 -32.51 7.28 18.93
N SER A 97 -33.13 6.12 19.13
CA SER A 97 -33.22 5.04 18.13
C SER A 97 -34.43 5.15 17.18
N GLY A 98 -35.47 5.88 17.56
CA GLY A 98 -36.75 5.87 16.86
C GLY A 98 -37.60 4.62 17.11
N LYS A 99 -37.25 3.81 18.13
CA LYS A 99 -38.02 2.61 18.48
C LYS A 99 -39.29 3.01 19.26
N GLY A 100 -40.46 2.80 18.65
CA GLY A 100 -41.77 3.09 19.25
C GLY A 100 -42.18 4.57 19.27
N VAL A 101 -41.31 5.49 18.84
CA VAL A 101 -41.55 6.93 18.68
C VAL A 101 -40.73 7.47 17.50
N SER A 102 -41.13 8.59 16.91
CA SER A 102 -40.29 9.27 15.91
C SER A 102 -38.96 9.67 16.54
N GLN A 103 -37.85 9.37 15.84
CA GLN A 103 -36.50 9.71 16.29
C GLN A 103 -36.40 11.22 16.57
N ASN A 104 -35.90 11.57 17.76
CA ASN A 104 -35.75 12.96 18.18
C ASN A 104 -34.60 13.10 19.17
N TYR A 105 -33.42 13.47 18.67
CA TYR A 105 -32.23 13.65 19.50
C TYR A 105 -32.37 14.76 20.55
N LYS A 106 -33.19 15.78 20.29
CA LYS A 106 -33.42 16.87 21.25
C LYS A 106 -34.16 16.36 22.48
N ILE A 107 -35.22 15.57 22.29
CA ILE A 107 -35.94 14.94 23.40
C ILE A 107 -35.07 13.89 24.07
N ALA A 108 -34.33 13.08 23.31
CA ALA A 108 -33.39 12.11 23.87
C ALA A 108 -32.38 12.76 24.82
N ALA A 109 -31.73 13.85 24.38
CA ALA A 109 -30.77 14.59 25.21
C ALA A 109 -31.40 15.23 26.45
N GLN A 110 -32.67 15.67 26.38
CA GLN A 110 -33.40 16.17 27.55
C GLN A 110 -33.68 15.05 28.56
N CYS A 111 -34.15 13.90 28.09
CA CYS A 111 -34.36 12.70 28.88
C CYS A 111 -33.06 12.25 29.57
N PHE A 112 -31.97 12.10 28.81
CA PHE A 112 -30.64 11.78 29.37
C PHE A 112 -30.19 12.83 30.38
N ARG A 113 -30.43 14.13 30.14
CA ARG A 113 -30.10 15.18 31.12
C ARG A 113 -30.85 15.04 32.43
N LYS A 114 -32.14 14.71 32.40
CA LYS A 114 -32.92 14.49 33.64
C LYS A 114 -32.36 13.31 34.43
N ALA A 115 -32.13 12.16 33.78
CA ALA A 115 -31.56 10.98 34.43
C ALA A 115 -30.11 11.20 34.92
N ALA A 116 -29.28 11.83 34.09
CA ALA A 116 -27.87 12.10 34.41
C ALA A 116 -27.68 13.00 35.63
N LYS A 117 -28.57 13.99 35.82
CA LYS A 117 -28.61 14.85 37.01
C LYS A 117 -28.93 14.08 38.29
N GLN A 118 -29.64 12.96 38.19
CA GLN A 118 -29.94 12.06 39.30
C GLN A 118 -28.83 11.04 39.56
N GLY A 119 -27.69 11.14 38.86
CA GLY A 119 -26.54 10.26 39.06
C GLY A 119 -26.47 9.06 38.11
N HIS A 120 -27.49 8.81 37.27
CA HIS A 120 -27.55 7.64 36.40
C HIS A 120 -26.36 7.57 35.43
N SER A 121 -25.48 6.57 35.58
CA SER A 121 -24.19 6.48 34.89
C SER A 121 -24.30 6.36 33.37
N GLU A 122 -25.20 5.51 32.86
CA GLU A 122 -25.40 5.33 31.40
C GLU A 122 -26.00 6.59 30.74
N ALA A 123 -26.92 7.29 31.43
CA ALA A 123 -27.47 8.56 30.97
C ALA A 123 -26.41 9.67 30.96
N GLN A 124 -25.51 9.71 31.95
CA GLN A 124 -24.37 10.64 31.92
C GLN A 124 -23.46 10.36 30.72
N TYR A 125 -23.16 9.10 30.44
CA TYR A 125 -22.38 8.73 29.25
C TYR A 125 -23.09 9.15 27.95
N ASN A 126 -24.37 8.81 27.78
CA ASN A 126 -25.13 9.16 26.57
C ASN A 126 -25.32 10.68 26.40
N LEU A 127 -25.49 11.42 27.50
CA LEU A 127 -25.50 12.88 27.45
C LEU A 127 -24.13 13.44 27.03
N GLY A 128 -23.05 12.82 27.49
CA GLY A 128 -21.69 13.11 27.02
C GLY A 128 -21.58 12.93 25.51
N LEU A 129 -22.07 11.82 24.96
CA LEU A 129 -22.11 11.57 23.51
C LEU A 129 -22.96 12.60 22.75
N CYS A 130 -24.09 13.05 23.31
CA CYS A 130 -24.90 14.11 22.70
C CYS A 130 -24.13 15.43 22.58
N TYR A 131 -23.40 15.81 23.62
CA TYR A 131 -22.56 17.01 23.61
C TYR A 131 -21.33 16.87 22.71
N ASP A 132 -20.74 15.68 22.64
CA ASP A 132 -19.57 15.41 21.81
C ASP A 132 -19.91 15.45 20.30
N SER A 133 -21.05 14.87 19.93
CA SER A 133 -21.51 14.80 18.53
C SER A 133 -22.38 15.98 18.09
N GLY A 134 -22.87 16.82 19.02
CA GLY A 134 -23.85 17.86 18.73
C GLY A 134 -25.26 17.35 18.40
N LYS A 135 -25.55 16.05 18.62
CA LYS A 135 -26.87 15.47 18.36
C LYS A 135 -27.86 15.88 19.47
N GLY A 136 -28.78 16.78 19.13
CA GLY A 136 -29.87 17.22 20.03
C GLY A 136 -29.50 18.36 21.00
N VAL A 137 -28.22 18.75 21.05
CA VAL A 137 -27.68 19.86 21.82
C VAL A 137 -26.55 20.52 21.01
N SER A 138 -26.20 21.78 21.28
CA SER A 138 -25.02 22.39 20.67
C SER A 138 -23.76 21.62 21.08
N GLN A 139 -22.90 21.31 20.10
CA GLN A 139 -21.66 20.57 20.33
C GLN A 139 -20.77 21.29 21.35
N ASN A 140 -20.24 20.55 22.32
CA ASN A 140 -19.38 21.09 23.36
C ASN A 140 -18.54 19.98 24.02
N HIS A 141 -17.31 19.79 23.56
CA HIS A 141 -16.40 18.76 24.07
C HIS A 141 -16.05 18.95 25.56
N LYS A 142 -16.03 20.19 26.07
CA LYS A 142 -15.77 20.46 27.50
C LYS A 142 -16.90 19.90 28.38
N ILE A 143 -18.15 20.10 27.98
CA ILE A 143 -19.30 19.55 28.70
C ILE A 143 -19.35 18.02 28.51
N ALA A 144 -19.02 17.51 27.32
CA ALA A 144 -18.94 16.07 27.07
C ALA A 144 -17.95 15.38 28.02
N ALA A 145 -16.71 15.89 28.10
CA ALA A 145 -15.66 15.37 28.98
C ALA A 145 -16.08 15.41 30.46
N GLN A 146 -16.77 16.46 30.91
CA GLN A 146 -17.32 16.52 32.28
C GLN A 146 -18.33 15.41 32.56
N TRP A 147 -19.22 15.11 31.61
CA TRP A 147 -20.20 14.01 31.76
C TRP A 147 -19.55 12.64 31.65
N PHE A 148 -18.61 12.44 30.73
CA PHE A 148 -17.79 11.23 30.68
C PHE A 148 -17.04 11.03 32.00
N GLN A 149 -16.46 12.07 32.59
CA GLN A 149 -15.79 11.98 33.89
C GLN A 149 -16.72 11.57 35.03
N LYS A 150 -17.94 12.12 35.08
CA LYS A 150 -18.93 11.70 36.08
C LYS A 150 -19.31 10.22 35.93
N SER A 151 -19.53 9.77 34.70
CA SER A 151 -19.88 8.36 34.41
C SER A 151 -18.70 7.41 34.63
N ALA A 152 -17.49 7.80 34.22
CA ALA A 152 -16.26 7.02 34.36
C ALA A 152 -15.86 6.79 35.81
N LYS A 153 -16.06 7.79 36.69
CA LYS A 153 -15.86 7.67 38.15
C LYS A 153 -16.80 6.64 38.80
N GLN A 154 -17.93 6.35 38.17
CA GLN A 154 -18.86 5.29 38.59
C GLN A 154 -18.50 3.92 38.00
N GLY A 155 -17.38 3.80 37.29
CA GLY A 155 -16.93 2.53 36.71
C GLY A 155 -17.52 2.20 35.34
N HIS A 156 -18.20 3.14 34.68
CA HIS A 156 -18.78 2.90 33.35
C HIS A 156 -17.68 2.78 32.28
N ALA A 157 -17.42 1.57 31.80
CA ALA A 157 -16.25 1.23 30.96
C ALA A 157 -16.12 2.08 29.69
N LYS A 158 -17.22 2.30 28.94
CA LYS A 158 -17.20 3.13 27.73
C LYS A 158 -16.95 4.62 28.03
N ALA A 159 -17.37 5.09 29.21
CA ALA A 159 -17.10 6.47 29.63
C ALA A 159 -15.63 6.63 30.06
N GLN A 160 -15.05 5.60 30.69
CA GLN A 160 -13.61 5.55 30.97
C GLN A 160 -12.82 5.61 29.66
N PHE A 161 -13.17 4.80 28.67
CA PHE A 161 -12.52 4.84 27.35
C PHE A 161 -12.63 6.24 26.70
N ASN A 162 -13.84 6.80 26.59
CA ASN A 162 -14.04 8.11 25.98
C ASN A 162 -13.31 9.24 26.73
N LEU A 163 -13.26 9.17 28.07
CA LEU A 163 -12.47 10.13 28.84
C LEU A 163 -10.97 9.99 28.56
N GLY A 164 -10.48 8.75 28.38
CA GLY A 164 -9.13 8.50 27.91
C GLY A 164 -8.85 9.17 26.56
N VAL A 165 -9.79 9.05 25.60
CA VAL A 165 -9.70 9.73 24.29
C VAL A 165 -9.69 11.25 24.44
N CYS A 166 -10.53 11.82 25.32
CA CYS A 166 -10.50 13.26 25.59
C CYS A 166 -9.12 13.75 26.04
N TYR A 167 -8.46 13.01 26.95
CA TYR A 167 -7.11 13.35 27.40
C TYR A 167 -6.03 13.09 26.35
N ASP A 168 -6.16 12.05 25.54
CA ASP A 168 -5.23 11.70 24.45
C ASP A 168 -5.23 12.75 23.33
N ASN A 169 -6.40 13.30 23.01
CA ASN A 169 -6.56 14.30 21.96
C ASN A 169 -6.54 15.76 22.47
N GLY A 170 -6.72 15.99 23.78
CA GLY A 170 -6.90 17.33 24.34
C GLY A 170 -8.28 17.95 24.01
N GLU A 171 -9.30 17.11 23.82
CA GLU A 171 -10.65 17.54 23.48
C GLU A 171 -11.47 17.77 24.75
N GLY A 172 -11.83 19.03 25.02
CA GLY A 172 -12.61 19.41 26.20
C GLY A 172 -11.83 19.42 27.53
N VAL A 173 -10.60 18.89 27.53
CA VAL A 173 -9.61 18.91 28.62
C VAL A 173 -8.23 19.21 28.04
N SER A 174 -7.28 19.66 28.87
CA SER A 174 -5.89 19.77 28.43
C SER A 174 -5.33 18.38 28.09
N GLN A 175 -4.58 18.27 27.00
CA GLN A 175 -3.98 17.00 26.58
C GLN A 175 -3.05 16.45 27.66
N ASP A 176 -3.24 15.18 28.03
CA ASP A 176 -2.44 14.49 29.03
C ASP A 176 -2.42 12.98 28.75
N TYR A 177 -1.34 12.50 28.13
CA TYR A 177 -1.18 11.08 27.83
C TYR A 177 -1.11 10.19 29.08
N LYS A 178 -0.67 10.71 30.23
CA LYS A 178 -0.58 9.91 31.46
C LYS A 178 -1.99 9.65 32.01
N GLU A 179 -2.85 10.66 32.03
CA GLU A 179 -4.26 10.47 32.39
C GLU A 179 -4.99 9.62 31.34
N ALA A 180 -4.70 9.79 30.04
CA ALA A 180 -5.27 8.93 29.00
C ALA A 180 -4.97 7.44 29.26
N VAL A 181 -3.71 7.09 29.50
CA VAL A 181 -3.29 5.71 29.80
C VAL A 181 -3.99 5.15 31.04
N LYS A 182 -4.15 5.97 32.09
CA LYS A 182 -4.86 5.55 33.31
C LYS A 182 -6.31 5.16 33.00
N TRP A 183 -7.03 5.99 32.27
CA TRP A 183 -8.42 5.70 31.89
C TRP A 183 -8.53 4.55 30.90
N TYR A 184 -7.59 4.43 29.95
CA TYR A 184 -7.55 3.27 29.06
C TYR A 184 -7.30 1.97 29.83
N ARG A 185 -6.43 1.94 30.84
CA ARG A 185 -6.23 0.74 31.70
C ARG A 185 -7.51 0.32 32.40
N GLU A 186 -8.24 1.28 32.96
CA GLU A 186 -9.53 1.01 33.63
C GLU A 186 -10.59 0.45 32.67
N ALA A 187 -10.67 0.98 31.45
CA ALA A 187 -11.58 0.49 30.42
C ALA A 187 -11.15 -0.88 29.88
N ALA A 188 -9.85 -1.07 29.63
CA ALA A 188 -9.27 -2.31 29.14
C ALA A 188 -9.44 -3.47 30.14
N ALA A 189 -9.32 -3.20 31.44
CA ALA A 189 -9.60 -4.17 32.51
C ALA A 189 -11.05 -4.67 32.50
N ARG A 190 -11.97 -3.95 31.84
CA ARG A 190 -13.38 -4.29 31.66
C ARG A 190 -13.69 -4.82 30.25
N GLY A 191 -12.67 -5.20 29.47
CA GLY A 191 -12.84 -5.81 28.15
C GLY A 191 -13.18 -4.82 27.03
N ILE A 192 -12.89 -3.52 27.19
CA ILE A 192 -13.02 -2.58 26.07
C ILE A 192 -11.82 -2.76 25.13
N THR A 193 -12.01 -3.47 24.02
CA THR A 193 -10.96 -3.76 23.02
C THR A 193 -10.33 -2.49 22.45
N SER A 194 -11.11 -1.44 22.19
CA SER A 194 -10.57 -0.14 21.72
C SER A 194 -9.62 0.50 22.74
N ALA A 195 -9.84 0.29 24.04
CA ALA A 195 -8.94 0.77 25.09
C ALA A 195 -7.66 -0.07 25.13
N GLN A 196 -7.77 -1.38 24.92
CA GLN A 196 -6.61 -2.27 24.78
C GLN A 196 -5.75 -1.86 23.57
N ILE A 197 -6.36 -1.61 22.40
CA ILE A 197 -5.66 -1.11 21.21
C ILE A 197 -4.97 0.22 21.48
N ASN A 198 -5.66 1.19 22.09
CA ASN A 198 -5.06 2.49 22.42
C ASN A 198 -3.90 2.36 23.42
N LEU A 199 -3.98 1.47 24.40
CA LEU A 199 -2.83 1.14 25.27
C LEU A 199 -1.68 0.55 24.47
N GLY A 200 -1.98 -0.33 23.52
CA GLY A 200 -1.01 -0.86 22.57
C GLY A 200 -0.22 0.26 21.89
N TYR A 201 -0.92 1.25 21.35
CA TYR A 201 -0.28 2.42 20.74
C TYR A 201 0.48 3.30 21.73
N CYS A 202 -0.04 3.54 22.94
CA CYS A 202 0.68 4.30 23.97
C CYS A 202 2.03 3.67 24.29
N TYR A 203 2.10 2.34 24.42
CA TYR A 203 3.35 1.62 24.64
C TYR A 203 4.24 1.56 23.39
N GLN A 204 3.67 1.45 22.19
CA GLN A 204 4.44 1.41 20.95
C GLN A 204 5.19 2.73 20.70
N TRP A 205 4.58 3.86 21.05
CA TRP A 205 5.12 5.20 20.79
C TRP A 205 5.64 5.93 22.02
N GLY A 206 5.55 5.32 23.22
CA GLY A 206 6.05 5.92 24.45
C GLY A 206 5.23 7.12 24.93
N GLN A 207 3.92 7.15 24.67
CA GLN A 207 3.04 8.26 25.03
C GLN A 207 2.40 8.01 26.40
N GLY A 208 2.75 8.84 27.39
CA GLY A 208 2.28 8.69 28.77
C GLY A 208 2.91 7.52 29.53
N VAL A 209 3.62 6.63 28.85
CA VAL A 209 4.37 5.49 29.38
C VAL A 209 5.69 5.33 28.62
N PRO A 210 6.73 4.70 29.19
CA PRO A 210 7.93 4.37 28.44
C PRO A 210 7.63 3.45 27.24
N LYS A 211 8.28 3.71 26.10
CA LYS A 211 8.17 2.89 24.88
C LYS A 211 8.51 1.42 25.20
N ASN A 212 7.62 0.50 24.84
CA ASN A 212 7.78 -0.94 25.04
C ASN A 212 6.95 -1.74 24.03
N GLU A 213 7.59 -2.23 22.98
CA GLU A 213 6.90 -2.98 21.91
C GLU A 213 6.32 -4.33 22.39
N ILE A 214 6.92 -4.96 23.41
CA ILE A 214 6.44 -6.23 23.96
C ILE A 214 5.11 -6.03 24.69
N ILE A 215 5.01 -4.98 25.51
CA ILE A 215 3.76 -4.65 26.19
C ILE A 215 2.69 -4.19 25.18
N ALA A 216 3.09 -3.43 24.16
CA ALA A 216 2.20 -3.06 23.07
C ALA A 216 1.58 -4.30 22.39
N GLY A 217 2.43 -5.25 21.99
CA GLY A 217 2.00 -6.51 21.39
C GLY A 217 1.07 -7.32 22.29
N LYS A 218 1.27 -7.33 23.61
CA LYS A 218 0.36 -8.02 24.56
C LYS A 218 -1.04 -7.41 24.57
N TRP A 219 -1.14 -6.08 24.52
CA TRP A 219 -2.43 -5.41 24.48
C TRP A 219 -3.16 -5.64 23.15
N PHE A 220 -2.47 -5.53 22.01
CA PHE A 220 -3.04 -5.90 20.71
C PHE A 220 -3.49 -7.36 20.68
N TYR A 221 -2.71 -8.27 21.26
CA TYR A 221 -3.05 -9.69 21.30
C TYR A 221 -4.29 -9.97 22.16
N SER A 222 -4.43 -9.27 23.30
CA SER A 222 -5.64 -9.35 24.14
C SER A 222 -6.89 -8.99 23.34
N ALA A 223 -6.87 -7.86 22.63
CA ALA A 223 -8.00 -7.40 21.83
C ALA A 223 -8.28 -8.34 20.66
N ALA A 224 -7.24 -8.85 20.00
CA ALA A 224 -7.38 -9.80 18.91
C ALA A 224 -8.01 -11.13 19.36
N LYS A 225 -7.67 -11.60 20.56
CA LYS A 225 -8.24 -12.79 21.19
C LYS A 225 -9.73 -12.60 21.55
N GLU A 226 -10.12 -11.38 21.92
CA GLU A 226 -11.51 -10.99 22.14
C GLU A 226 -12.31 -10.83 20.83
N GLY A 227 -11.66 -10.98 19.68
CA GLY A 227 -12.31 -10.99 18.37
C GLY A 227 -12.22 -9.67 17.61
N ASP A 228 -11.56 -8.64 18.16
CA ASP A 228 -11.52 -7.32 17.55
C ASP A 228 -10.78 -7.35 16.19
N PRO A 229 -11.44 -6.94 15.08
CA PRO A 229 -10.88 -7.09 13.74
C PRO A 229 -9.69 -6.16 13.48
N GLU A 230 -9.64 -4.97 14.09
CA GLU A 230 -8.50 -4.05 13.97
C GLU A 230 -7.29 -4.67 14.70
N ALA A 231 -7.50 -5.17 15.92
CA ALA A 231 -6.43 -5.85 16.65
C ALA A 231 -5.93 -7.11 15.94
N GLN A 232 -6.82 -7.91 15.36
CA GLN A 232 -6.45 -9.06 14.53
C GLN A 232 -5.61 -8.64 13.32
N TYR A 233 -6.00 -7.57 12.61
CA TYR A 233 -5.20 -7.02 11.52
C TYR A 233 -3.81 -6.57 11.98
N ILE A 234 -3.72 -5.85 13.10
CA ILE A 234 -2.45 -5.40 13.69
C ILE A 234 -1.55 -6.60 14.04
N ILE A 235 -2.10 -7.64 14.68
CA ILE A 235 -1.34 -8.85 14.99
C ILE A 235 -0.86 -9.54 13.71
N GLY A 236 -1.67 -9.58 12.66
CA GLY A 236 -1.27 -10.09 11.34
C GLY A 236 -0.05 -9.35 10.79
N LEU A 237 -0.07 -8.01 10.83
CA LEU A 237 1.07 -7.17 10.40
C LEU A 237 2.31 -7.39 11.25
N LEU A 238 2.17 -7.59 12.56
CA LEU A 238 3.31 -7.85 13.46
C LEU A 238 4.00 -9.18 13.12
N HIS A 239 3.22 -10.22 12.79
CA HIS A 239 3.76 -11.49 12.32
C HIS A 239 4.40 -11.38 10.92
N GLU A 240 3.85 -10.56 10.03
CA GLU A 240 4.41 -10.31 8.68
C GLU A 240 5.78 -9.60 8.75
N LYS A 241 5.92 -8.56 9.58
CA LYS A 241 7.14 -7.74 9.72
C LYS A 241 8.32 -8.43 10.43
N ARG A 242 8.16 -9.67 10.90
CA ARG A 242 9.16 -10.43 11.67
C ARG A 242 9.88 -9.65 12.78
N LYS A 243 9.18 -8.73 13.48
CA LYS A 243 9.80 -7.96 14.57
C LYS A 243 10.28 -8.89 15.69
N THR A 244 11.56 -8.77 16.06
CA THR A 244 12.20 -9.54 17.13
C THR A 244 11.57 -9.22 18.49
N GLY A 245 11.24 -10.24 19.29
CA GLY A 245 10.71 -10.08 20.66
C GLY A 245 9.26 -10.50 20.87
N PHE A 246 8.55 -10.95 19.83
CA PHE A 246 7.22 -11.57 19.92
C PHE A 246 7.33 -13.11 19.85
N PRO A 247 6.61 -13.88 20.67
CA PRO A 247 6.69 -15.34 20.63
C PRO A 247 6.08 -15.87 19.31
N ALA A 248 6.89 -16.59 18.54
CA ALA A 248 6.56 -17.25 17.27
C ALA A 248 6.12 -16.30 16.13
N VAL A 249 7.09 -15.76 15.41
CA VAL A 249 6.86 -15.12 14.10
C VAL A 249 6.65 -16.22 13.04
N SER A 250 5.48 -16.26 12.40
CA SER A 250 5.21 -17.17 11.28
C SER A 250 4.26 -16.50 10.27
N THR A 251 4.56 -16.64 8.99
CA THR A 251 3.69 -16.21 7.89
C THR A 251 2.31 -16.89 7.95
N LEU A 252 2.23 -18.08 8.54
CA LEU A 252 0.97 -18.79 8.78
C LEU A 252 0.07 -18.05 9.77
N LEU A 253 0.63 -17.58 10.89
CA LEU A 253 -0.14 -16.83 11.88
C LEU A 253 -0.60 -15.48 11.32
N ALA A 254 0.23 -14.82 10.51
CA ALA A 254 -0.18 -13.60 9.81
C ALA A 254 -1.42 -13.84 8.95
N PHE A 255 -1.40 -14.91 8.14
CA PHE A 255 -2.55 -15.30 7.33
C PHE A 255 -3.80 -15.58 8.16
N ASP A 256 -3.70 -16.38 9.23
CA ASP A 256 -4.85 -16.73 10.07
C ASP A 256 -5.53 -15.49 10.68
N TYR A 257 -4.73 -14.52 11.14
CA TYR A 257 -5.25 -13.28 11.71
C TYR A 257 -5.85 -12.36 10.65
N PHE A 258 -5.21 -12.24 9.47
CA PHE A 258 -5.81 -11.52 8.34
C PHE A 258 -7.13 -12.16 7.92
N GLU A 259 -7.22 -13.49 7.88
CA GLU A 259 -8.43 -14.19 7.50
C GLU A 259 -9.58 -13.91 8.48
N LYS A 260 -9.32 -13.97 9.80
CA LYS A 260 -10.30 -13.64 10.83
C LYS A 260 -10.81 -12.20 10.71
N ALA A 261 -9.91 -11.23 10.56
CA ALA A 261 -10.29 -9.82 10.42
C ALA A 261 -11.01 -9.53 9.09
N ALA A 262 -10.57 -10.16 7.99
CA ALA A 262 -11.15 -9.99 6.66
C ALA A 262 -12.59 -10.52 6.59
N LYS A 263 -12.87 -11.66 7.25
CA LYS A 263 -14.22 -12.23 7.40
C LYS A 263 -15.17 -11.29 8.16
N GLN A 264 -14.64 -10.45 9.05
CA GLN A 264 -15.39 -9.42 9.76
C GLN A 264 -15.56 -8.11 8.97
N GLY A 265 -15.03 -8.03 7.74
CA GLY A 265 -15.18 -6.87 6.86
C GLY A 265 -14.02 -5.88 6.91
N HIS A 266 -12.96 -6.12 7.69
CA HIS A 266 -11.87 -5.15 7.84
C HIS A 266 -11.13 -4.93 6.50
N PRO A 267 -11.11 -3.72 5.93
CA PRO A 267 -10.58 -3.47 4.57
C PRO A 267 -9.08 -3.75 4.46
N GLY A 268 -8.27 -3.32 5.45
CA GLY A 268 -6.83 -3.61 5.47
C GLY A 268 -6.51 -5.10 5.50
N ALA A 269 -7.20 -5.88 6.33
CA ALA A 269 -7.06 -7.33 6.38
C ALA A 269 -7.54 -8.03 5.10
N GLN A 270 -8.62 -7.56 4.47
CA GLN A 270 -9.07 -8.09 3.18
C GLN A 270 -8.00 -7.89 2.11
N GLU A 271 -7.42 -6.69 2.02
CA GLU A 271 -6.35 -6.44 1.06
C GLU A 271 -5.07 -7.23 1.41
N ALA A 272 -4.70 -7.35 2.69
CA ALA A 272 -3.58 -8.18 3.12
C ALA A 272 -3.77 -9.66 2.78
N LEU A 273 -4.99 -10.18 2.96
CA LEU A 273 -5.35 -11.53 2.56
C LEU A 273 -5.29 -11.70 1.04
N GLY A 274 -5.68 -10.68 0.28
CA GLY A 274 -5.47 -10.61 -1.17
C GLY A 274 -3.99 -10.77 -1.54
N ARG A 275 -3.09 -10.04 -0.87
CA ARG A 275 -1.63 -10.18 -1.05
C ARG A 275 -1.13 -11.57 -0.68
N CYS A 276 -1.67 -12.17 0.39
CA CYS A 276 -1.28 -13.52 0.78
C CYS A 276 -1.51 -14.52 -0.36
N TYR A 277 -2.65 -14.44 -1.03
CA TYR A 277 -2.96 -15.30 -2.18
C TYR A 277 -2.23 -14.91 -3.47
N ALA A 278 -1.96 -13.62 -3.67
CA ALA A 278 -1.26 -13.10 -4.84
C ALA A 278 0.26 -13.37 -4.83
N THR A 279 0.80 -13.97 -3.76
CA THR A 279 2.25 -14.18 -3.62
C THR A 279 2.60 -15.62 -3.34
N LYS A 280 3.85 -15.99 -3.63
CA LYS A 280 4.44 -17.27 -3.21
C LYS A 280 5.10 -17.20 -1.82
N PHE A 281 5.12 -16.02 -1.19
CA PHE A 281 5.84 -15.75 0.06
C PHE A 281 5.31 -16.55 1.26
N TYR A 282 4.00 -16.82 1.32
CA TYR A 282 3.35 -17.54 2.41
C TYR A 282 3.56 -19.08 2.33
N GLY A 283 4.33 -19.54 1.33
CA GLY A 283 4.84 -20.91 1.24
C GLY A 283 3.77 -21.95 0.91
N LYS A 284 4.03 -23.21 1.26
CA LYS A 284 3.14 -24.37 0.96
C LYS A 284 1.75 -24.28 1.62
N HIS A 285 1.57 -23.43 2.63
CA HIS A 285 0.36 -23.38 3.45
C HIS A 285 -0.75 -22.50 2.85
N VAL A 286 -0.38 -21.51 2.03
CA VAL A 286 -1.33 -20.66 1.30
C VAL A 286 -1.03 -20.82 -0.19
N PRO A 287 -1.81 -21.64 -0.92
CA PRO A 287 -1.64 -21.80 -2.34
C PRO A 287 -1.74 -20.44 -3.04
N HIS A 288 -0.82 -20.21 -3.97
CA HIS A 288 -0.88 -19.04 -4.83
C HIS A 288 -2.14 -19.12 -5.71
N ASP A 289 -3.06 -18.19 -5.52
CA ASP A 289 -4.40 -18.20 -6.12
C ASP A 289 -4.90 -16.78 -6.39
N TYR A 290 -4.66 -16.28 -7.60
CA TYR A 290 -5.15 -14.96 -7.98
C TYR A 290 -6.67 -14.84 -8.00
N VAL A 291 -7.43 -15.93 -8.16
CA VAL A 291 -8.90 -15.86 -8.11
C VAL A 291 -9.35 -15.51 -6.69
N GLN A 292 -8.69 -16.07 -5.67
CA GLN A 292 -8.94 -15.65 -4.28
C GLN A 292 -8.41 -14.24 -4.00
N ALA A 293 -7.23 -13.90 -4.53
CA ALA A 293 -6.67 -12.56 -4.37
C ALA A 293 -7.64 -11.48 -4.87
N VAL A 294 -8.15 -11.62 -6.10
CA VAL A 294 -9.13 -10.70 -6.70
C VAL A 294 -10.39 -10.58 -5.85
N LYS A 295 -10.92 -11.70 -5.33
CA LYS A 295 -12.13 -11.67 -4.48
C LYS A 295 -11.93 -10.77 -3.26
N TRP A 296 -10.77 -10.87 -2.62
CA TRP A 296 -10.47 -10.08 -1.42
C TRP A 296 -10.07 -8.65 -1.74
N TYR A 297 -9.27 -8.41 -2.79
CA TYR A 297 -8.99 -7.07 -3.29
C TYR A 297 -10.27 -6.33 -3.66
N ARG A 298 -11.23 -6.98 -4.32
CA ARG A 298 -12.52 -6.36 -4.64
C ARG A 298 -13.28 -5.92 -3.40
N LYS A 299 -13.42 -6.77 -2.40
CA LYS A 299 -14.10 -6.40 -1.14
C LYS A 299 -13.45 -5.19 -0.47
N ALA A 300 -12.11 -5.10 -0.48
CA ALA A 300 -11.41 -3.95 0.10
C ALA A 300 -11.49 -2.70 -0.79
N ALA A 301 -11.43 -2.87 -2.11
CA ALA A 301 -11.52 -1.80 -3.10
C ALA A 301 -12.91 -1.15 -3.13
N ASP A 302 -13.96 -1.96 -2.97
CA ASP A 302 -15.35 -1.50 -2.84
C ASP A 302 -15.59 -0.69 -1.55
N GLN A 303 -14.75 -0.89 -0.53
CA GLN A 303 -14.71 -0.06 0.68
C GLN A 303 -13.85 1.20 0.53
N GLY A 304 -13.26 1.44 -0.65
CA GLY A 304 -12.48 2.63 -0.96
C GLY A 304 -10.98 2.52 -0.71
N LEU A 305 -10.44 1.36 -0.27
CA LEU A 305 -9.02 1.25 0.06
C LEU A 305 -8.14 1.37 -1.20
N ALA A 306 -7.39 2.48 -1.32
CA ALA A 306 -6.59 2.81 -2.51
C ALA A 306 -5.62 1.69 -2.93
N ARG A 307 -4.85 1.12 -1.99
CA ARG A 307 -3.95 -0.02 -2.27
C ARG A 307 -4.67 -1.23 -2.86
N ALA A 308 -5.90 -1.52 -2.38
CA ALA A 308 -6.69 -2.62 -2.93
C ALA A 308 -7.23 -2.31 -4.33
N GLN A 309 -7.59 -1.06 -4.58
CA GLN A 309 -7.99 -0.59 -5.91
C GLN A 309 -6.81 -0.71 -6.89
N ASN A 310 -5.61 -0.29 -6.51
CA ASN A 310 -4.40 -0.50 -7.32
C ASN A 310 -4.17 -1.99 -7.62
N ASN A 311 -4.15 -2.84 -6.60
CA ASN A 311 -3.91 -4.28 -6.78
C ASN A 311 -4.98 -4.95 -7.64
N LEU A 312 -6.23 -4.53 -7.52
CA LEU A 312 -7.31 -5.02 -8.39
C LEU A 312 -7.12 -4.53 -9.84
N GLY A 313 -6.69 -3.29 -10.04
CA GLY A 313 -6.31 -2.74 -11.34
C GLY A 313 -5.21 -3.57 -12.00
N PHE A 314 -4.18 -3.94 -11.24
CA PHE A 314 -3.10 -4.81 -11.70
C PHE A 314 -3.57 -6.20 -12.10
N CYS A 315 -4.48 -6.80 -11.32
CA CYS A 315 -5.07 -8.09 -11.68
C CYS A 315 -5.80 -8.03 -13.03
N TYR A 316 -6.51 -6.94 -13.30
CA TYR A 316 -7.17 -6.71 -14.59
C TYR A 316 -6.19 -6.43 -15.73
N GLU A 317 -5.14 -5.64 -15.49
CA GLU A 317 -4.11 -5.31 -16.48
C GLU A 317 -3.37 -6.58 -16.93
N LYS A 318 -3.03 -7.47 -16.00
CA LYS A 318 -2.28 -8.70 -16.27
C LYS A 318 -3.16 -9.92 -16.57
N GLY A 319 -4.48 -9.82 -16.41
CA GLY A 319 -5.38 -10.97 -16.52
C GLY A 319 -5.13 -12.04 -15.45
N GLN A 320 -4.72 -11.63 -14.25
CA GLN A 320 -4.41 -12.52 -13.15
C GLN A 320 -5.64 -12.75 -12.26
N GLY A 321 -6.18 -13.97 -12.28
CA GLY A 321 -7.40 -14.32 -11.52
C GLY A 321 -8.71 -13.76 -12.08
N VAL A 322 -8.61 -12.94 -13.13
CA VAL A 322 -9.72 -12.38 -13.94
C VAL A 322 -9.32 -12.35 -15.40
N ALA A 323 -10.29 -12.25 -16.31
CA ALA A 323 -10.00 -11.94 -17.70
C ALA A 323 -9.28 -10.59 -17.80
N GLN A 324 -8.29 -10.50 -18.68
CA GLN A 324 -7.56 -9.26 -18.91
C GLN A 324 -8.52 -8.19 -19.43
N ASP A 325 -8.50 -7.02 -18.80
CA ASP A 325 -9.35 -5.89 -19.16
C ASP A 325 -8.66 -4.58 -18.77
N TYR A 326 -8.05 -3.92 -19.75
CA TYR A 326 -7.36 -2.65 -19.51
C TYR A 326 -8.31 -1.50 -19.15
N VAL A 327 -9.56 -1.54 -19.59
CA VAL A 327 -10.55 -0.50 -19.26
C VAL A 327 -10.90 -0.57 -17.78
N GLN A 328 -11.11 -1.79 -17.26
CA GLN A 328 -11.28 -2.02 -15.82
C GLN A 328 -10.02 -1.67 -15.03
N ALA A 329 -8.83 -2.04 -15.54
CA ALA A 329 -7.57 -1.68 -14.90
C ALA A 329 -7.45 -0.16 -14.69
N VAL A 330 -7.64 0.62 -15.76
CA VAL A 330 -7.60 2.09 -15.68
C VAL A 330 -8.67 2.65 -14.75
N ALA A 331 -9.89 2.10 -14.77
CA ALA A 331 -10.95 2.55 -13.87
C ALA A 331 -10.57 2.39 -12.39
N TRP A 332 -9.91 1.29 -12.03
CA TRP A 332 -9.43 1.05 -10.66
C TRP A 332 -8.18 1.86 -10.31
N TYR A 333 -7.20 1.93 -11.22
CA TYR A 333 -6.01 2.78 -11.03
C TYR A 333 -6.39 4.24 -10.83
N ARG A 334 -7.36 4.77 -11.58
CA ARG A 334 -7.83 6.14 -11.42
C ARG A 334 -8.40 6.39 -10.02
N LYS A 335 -9.25 5.51 -9.50
CA LYS A 335 -9.81 5.64 -8.15
C LYS A 335 -8.73 5.64 -7.05
N ALA A 336 -7.67 4.84 -7.22
CA ALA A 336 -6.54 4.83 -6.30
C ALA A 336 -5.65 6.06 -6.46
N ALA A 337 -5.35 6.46 -7.69
CA ALA A 337 -4.51 7.60 -8.02
C ALA A 337 -5.11 8.95 -7.58
N GLU A 338 -6.44 9.07 -7.60
CA GLU A 338 -7.20 10.21 -7.07
C GLU A 338 -7.16 10.29 -5.54
N GLN A 339 -6.74 9.22 -4.86
CA GLN A 339 -6.46 9.19 -3.41
C GLN A 339 -4.96 9.33 -3.11
N ASP A 340 -4.19 9.84 -4.08
CA ASP A 340 -2.75 10.06 -4.02
C ASP A 340 -1.89 8.79 -3.92
N ASP A 341 -2.41 7.61 -4.27
CA ASP A 341 -1.61 6.37 -4.31
C ASP A 341 -0.54 6.44 -5.41
N PRO A 342 0.77 6.49 -5.07
CA PRO A 342 1.82 6.76 -6.05
C PRO A 342 2.03 5.62 -7.05
N GLU A 343 1.79 4.38 -6.62
CA GLU A 343 1.89 3.21 -7.51
C GLU A 343 0.76 3.23 -8.56
N ALA A 344 -0.48 3.53 -8.15
CA ALA A 344 -1.60 3.68 -9.07
C ALA A 344 -1.43 4.89 -10.00
N GLN A 345 -0.88 6.01 -9.52
CA GLN A 345 -0.54 7.15 -10.37
C GLN A 345 0.48 6.75 -11.44
N ASN A 346 1.52 6.00 -11.06
CA ASN A 346 2.48 5.46 -12.03
C ASN A 346 1.82 4.50 -13.03
N ASN A 347 1.02 3.55 -12.56
CA ASN A 347 0.35 2.57 -13.41
C ASN A 347 -0.64 3.24 -14.38
N LEU A 348 -1.37 4.26 -13.92
CA LEU A 348 -2.23 5.08 -14.76
C LEU A 348 -1.43 5.86 -15.81
N GLY A 349 -0.29 6.43 -15.41
CA GLY A 349 0.66 7.07 -16.34
C GLY A 349 1.11 6.11 -17.45
N PHE A 350 1.42 4.88 -17.08
CA PHE A 350 1.79 3.82 -18.03
C PHE A 350 0.65 3.45 -18.99
N CYS A 351 -0.59 3.36 -18.49
CA CYS A 351 -1.75 3.13 -19.35
C CYS A 351 -1.92 4.23 -20.40
N TYR A 352 -1.72 5.51 -20.02
CA TYR A 352 -1.75 6.64 -20.95
C TYR A 352 -0.57 6.64 -21.93
N GLU A 353 0.64 6.28 -21.47
CA GLU A 353 1.82 6.19 -22.32
C GLU A 353 1.66 5.13 -23.41
N LYS A 354 1.09 3.97 -23.06
CA LYS A 354 0.91 2.84 -23.99
C LYS A 354 -0.43 2.85 -24.73
N GLY A 355 -1.38 3.69 -24.33
CA GLY A 355 -2.76 3.67 -24.85
C GLY A 355 -3.52 2.39 -24.48
N GLN A 356 -3.26 1.84 -23.29
CA GLN A 356 -3.89 0.61 -22.80
C GLN A 356 -5.12 0.97 -21.96
N GLY A 357 -6.32 0.62 -22.42
CA GLY A 357 -7.58 0.91 -21.72
C GLY A 357 -8.05 2.36 -21.82
N VAL A 358 -7.19 3.24 -22.34
CA VAL A 358 -7.44 4.65 -22.65
C VAL A 358 -6.73 5.04 -23.95
N ALA A 359 -7.18 6.12 -24.60
CA ALA A 359 -6.45 6.68 -25.72
C ALA A 359 -5.04 7.12 -25.29
N GLN A 360 -4.04 6.83 -26.12
CA GLN A 360 -2.66 7.21 -25.84
C GLN A 360 -2.54 8.73 -25.68
N ASN A 361 -1.90 9.17 -24.61
CA ASN A 361 -1.67 10.59 -24.33
C ASN A 361 -0.42 10.79 -23.46
N LEU A 362 0.68 11.21 -24.07
CA LEU A 362 1.96 11.39 -23.39
C LEU A 362 1.94 12.54 -22.37
N LYS A 363 1.13 13.58 -22.58
CA LYS A 363 0.98 14.69 -21.62
C LYS A 363 0.28 14.25 -20.35
N GLU A 364 -0.76 13.42 -20.48
CA GLU A 364 -1.42 12.81 -19.33
C GLU A 364 -0.49 11.82 -18.63
N ALA A 365 0.25 11.01 -19.40
CA ALA A 365 1.25 10.11 -18.83
C ALA A 365 2.29 10.87 -17.99
N GLU A 366 2.87 11.94 -18.53
CA GLU A 366 3.81 12.83 -17.83
C GLU A 366 3.17 13.39 -16.55
N ALA A 367 1.94 13.90 -16.62
CA ALA A 367 1.27 14.49 -15.47
C ALA A 367 1.06 13.48 -14.34
N TRP A 368 0.67 12.25 -14.65
CA TRP A 368 0.48 11.19 -13.65
C TRP A 368 1.81 10.67 -13.10
N TYR A 369 2.80 10.43 -13.96
CA TYR A 369 4.13 10.06 -13.50
C TYR A 369 4.75 11.15 -12.60
N ARG A 370 4.59 12.44 -12.94
CA ARG A 370 5.08 13.56 -12.13
C ARG A 370 4.46 13.57 -10.74
N LYS A 371 3.14 13.37 -10.62
CA LYS A 371 2.48 13.26 -9.30
C LYS A 371 3.10 12.16 -8.43
N ALA A 372 3.36 10.98 -9.00
CA ALA A 372 3.99 9.88 -8.26
C ALA A 372 5.47 10.16 -7.95
N ALA A 373 6.19 10.74 -8.90
CA ALA A 373 7.62 11.04 -8.79
C ALA A 373 7.91 12.15 -7.76
N ASP A 374 7.03 13.15 -7.66
CA ASP A 374 7.09 14.23 -6.66
C ASP A 374 6.82 13.70 -5.24
N GLN A 375 6.11 12.57 -5.10
CA GLN A 375 6.00 11.82 -3.84
C GLN A 375 7.23 10.93 -3.56
N GLY A 376 8.24 10.95 -4.42
CA GLY A 376 9.46 10.15 -4.27
C GLY A 376 9.39 8.76 -4.90
N TYR A 377 8.29 8.39 -5.58
CA TYR A 377 8.13 7.03 -6.11
C TYR A 377 9.15 6.72 -7.20
N ILE A 378 10.09 5.81 -6.88
CA ILE A 378 11.29 5.53 -7.67
C ILE A 378 10.99 5.10 -9.12
N PHE A 379 9.96 4.27 -9.32
CA PHE A 379 9.59 3.79 -10.65
C PHE A 379 8.96 4.89 -11.51
N ALA A 380 8.24 5.84 -10.91
CA ALA A 380 7.72 7.00 -11.65
C ALA A 380 8.84 7.97 -12.03
N GLN A 381 9.83 8.17 -11.16
CA GLN A 381 11.02 8.95 -11.49
C GLN A 381 11.77 8.31 -12.66
N PHE A 382 11.97 6.99 -12.65
CA PHE A 382 12.57 6.27 -13.76
C PHE A 382 11.74 6.37 -15.06
N ASN A 383 10.41 6.20 -14.98
CA ASN A 383 9.52 6.30 -16.12
C ASN A 383 9.46 7.72 -16.71
N LEU A 384 9.54 8.77 -15.90
CA LEU A 384 9.73 10.14 -16.40
C LEU A 384 11.06 10.28 -17.14
N GLY A 385 12.14 9.70 -16.59
CA GLY A 385 13.43 9.67 -17.27
C GLY A 385 13.33 9.04 -18.67
N LEU A 386 12.64 7.90 -18.79
CA LEU A 386 12.37 7.24 -20.06
C LEU A 386 11.49 8.07 -21.00
N LEU A 387 10.45 8.72 -20.47
CA LEU A 387 9.55 9.56 -21.26
C LEU A 387 10.31 10.72 -21.89
N TYR A 388 11.12 11.44 -21.10
CA TYR A 388 11.96 12.53 -21.62
C TYR A 388 13.09 12.05 -22.53
N GLU A 389 13.64 10.85 -22.32
CA GLU A 389 14.58 10.26 -23.28
C GLU A 389 13.93 10.04 -24.65
N ASN A 390 12.70 9.51 -24.67
CA ASN A 390 11.96 9.28 -25.92
C ASN A 390 11.62 10.59 -26.63
N ASP A 391 11.34 11.65 -25.87
CA ASP A 391 11.13 13.01 -26.38
C ASP A 391 12.44 13.76 -26.69
N GLU A 392 13.59 13.08 -26.62
CA GLU A 392 14.94 13.62 -26.84
C GLU A 392 15.34 14.77 -25.89
N ASN A 393 14.60 14.97 -24.80
CA ASN A 393 14.91 15.93 -23.74
C ASN A 393 15.87 15.31 -22.71
N PHE A 394 17.11 15.07 -23.15
CA PHE A 394 18.10 14.34 -22.37
C PHE A 394 18.50 15.02 -21.06
N ALA A 395 18.41 16.36 -20.98
CA ALA A 395 18.70 17.08 -19.73
C ALA A 395 17.68 16.75 -18.64
N GLN A 396 16.38 16.75 -18.98
CA GLN A 396 15.31 16.33 -18.07
C GLN A 396 15.40 14.83 -17.77
N ALA A 397 15.73 13.99 -18.77
CA ALA A 397 15.92 12.57 -18.55
C ALA A 397 16.98 12.29 -17.47
N VAL A 398 18.13 12.97 -17.55
CA VAL A 398 19.20 12.84 -16.54
C VAL A 398 18.78 13.32 -15.17
N GLU A 399 18.02 14.42 -15.07
CA GLU A 399 17.52 14.91 -13.78
C GLU A 399 16.68 13.84 -13.08
N TRP A 400 15.75 13.22 -13.80
CA TRP A 400 14.86 12.20 -13.26
C TRP A 400 15.57 10.86 -13.01
N TYR A 401 16.47 10.44 -13.90
CA TYR A 401 17.32 9.28 -13.65
C TYR A 401 18.19 9.48 -12.41
N ARG A 402 18.71 10.69 -12.16
CA ARG A 402 19.48 10.97 -10.93
C ARG A 402 18.65 10.74 -9.68
N LYS A 403 17.43 11.27 -9.63
CA LYS A 403 16.51 11.07 -8.49
C LYS A 403 16.24 9.58 -8.23
N ALA A 404 15.98 8.80 -9.28
CA ALA A 404 15.75 7.35 -9.15
C ALA A 404 17.05 6.60 -8.75
N ALA A 405 18.18 6.95 -9.35
CA ALA A 405 19.47 6.30 -9.11
C ALA A 405 20.00 6.56 -7.69
N ASP A 406 19.78 7.75 -7.14
CA ASP A 406 20.12 8.12 -5.77
C ASP A 406 19.32 7.27 -4.75
N GLN A 407 18.11 6.83 -5.12
CA GLN A 407 17.28 5.89 -4.34
C GLN A 407 17.61 4.42 -4.60
N GLY A 408 18.58 4.11 -5.46
CA GLY A 408 19.07 2.75 -5.70
C GLY A 408 18.56 2.06 -6.97
N ASP A 409 17.81 2.74 -7.84
CA ASP A 409 17.30 2.13 -9.07
C ASP A 409 18.45 1.72 -10.01
N LEU A 410 18.56 0.43 -10.30
CA LEU A 410 19.71 -0.15 -11.01
C LEU A 410 19.74 0.28 -12.49
N ASP A 411 18.57 0.35 -13.13
CA ASP A 411 18.45 0.77 -14.51
C ASP A 411 18.79 2.26 -14.65
N ALA A 412 18.30 3.12 -13.76
CA ALA A 412 18.65 4.54 -13.70
C ALA A 412 20.14 4.75 -13.46
N GLN A 413 20.75 4.02 -12.52
CA GLN A 413 22.20 4.07 -12.27
C GLN A 413 22.99 3.67 -13.53
N SER A 414 22.58 2.60 -14.22
CA SER A 414 23.23 2.19 -15.46
C SER A 414 23.03 3.19 -16.59
N ASN A 415 21.85 3.81 -16.69
CA ASN A 415 21.55 4.82 -17.69
C ASN A 415 22.38 6.09 -17.45
N LEU A 416 22.51 6.55 -16.20
CA LEU A 416 23.41 7.66 -15.87
C LEU A 416 24.86 7.37 -16.24
N GLY A 417 25.34 6.15 -15.98
CA GLY A 417 26.65 5.71 -16.44
C GLY A 417 26.84 5.89 -17.94
N ASP A 418 25.87 5.41 -18.73
CA ASP A 418 25.88 5.52 -20.20
C ASP A 418 25.77 6.99 -20.68
N TYR A 419 25.00 7.83 -19.99
CA TYR A 419 24.79 9.23 -20.34
C TYR A 419 26.03 10.07 -20.08
N TYR A 420 26.68 9.91 -18.92
CA TYR A 420 27.96 10.55 -18.64
C TYR A 420 29.08 10.05 -19.55
N MET A 421 29.10 8.76 -19.88
CA MET A 421 30.07 8.20 -20.83
C MET A 421 29.97 8.84 -22.21
N LYS A 422 28.75 9.17 -22.67
CA LYS A 422 28.48 9.72 -24.01
C LYS A 422 28.36 11.24 -24.05
N GLY A 423 28.24 11.91 -22.90
CA GLY A 423 27.92 13.34 -22.84
C GLY A 423 26.49 13.66 -23.34
N LYS A 424 25.54 12.74 -23.11
CA LYS A 424 24.14 12.90 -23.54
C LYS A 424 23.38 13.62 -22.44
N GLY A 425 22.81 14.82 -22.70
CA GLY A 425 22.05 15.59 -21.69
C GLY A 425 22.86 16.18 -20.53
N VAL A 426 24.13 15.79 -20.40
CA VAL A 426 25.12 16.30 -19.44
C VAL A 426 26.50 16.34 -20.11
N PRO A 427 27.45 17.16 -19.62
CA PRO A 427 28.84 17.09 -20.08
C PRO A 427 29.40 15.67 -19.95
N GLN A 428 30.23 15.26 -20.91
CA GLN A 428 30.89 13.97 -20.85
C GLN A 428 31.82 13.92 -19.63
N ASP A 429 31.63 12.90 -18.80
CA ASP A 429 32.42 12.70 -17.58
C ASP A 429 32.63 11.20 -17.34
N HIS A 430 33.82 10.73 -17.71
CA HIS A 430 34.18 9.32 -17.56
C HIS A 430 34.32 8.89 -16.10
N THR A 431 34.64 9.80 -15.18
CA THR A 431 34.76 9.49 -13.74
C THR A 431 33.39 9.27 -13.15
N GLN A 432 32.44 10.17 -13.41
CA GLN A 432 31.05 10.00 -13.01
C GLN A 432 30.42 8.74 -13.61
N ALA A 433 30.71 8.45 -14.88
CA ALA A 433 30.25 7.23 -15.52
C ALA A 433 30.71 5.96 -14.78
N VAL A 434 32.00 5.90 -14.41
CA VAL A 434 32.56 4.79 -13.61
C VAL A 434 31.91 4.68 -12.24
N GLU A 435 31.66 5.80 -11.55
CA GLU A 435 31.00 5.80 -10.24
C GLU A 435 29.61 5.18 -10.32
N TRP A 436 28.79 5.60 -11.29
CA TRP A 436 27.44 5.07 -11.49
C TRP A 436 27.45 3.60 -11.93
N PHE A 437 28.31 3.23 -12.88
CA PHE A 437 28.45 1.82 -13.27
C PHE A 437 28.91 0.95 -12.11
N ARG A 438 29.81 1.44 -11.24
CA ARG A 438 30.27 0.70 -10.06
C ARG A 438 29.13 0.44 -9.07
N LYS A 439 28.28 1.44 -8.79
CA LYS A 439 27.11 1.28 -7.91
C LYS A 439 26.15 0.19 -8.41
N ALA A 440 25.79 0.21 -9.69
CA ALA A 440 24.87 -0.76 -10.28
C ALA A 440 25.51 -2.15 -10.46
N ALA A 441 26.77 -2.21 -10.91
CA ALA A 441 27.49 -3.47 -11.14
C ALA A 441 27.74 -4.25 -9.83
N ALA A 442 27.99 -3.54 -8.72
CA ALA A 442 28.12 -4.14 -7.39
C ALA A 442 26.84 -4.87 -6.94
N GLN A 443 25.67 -4.40 -7.40
CA GLN A 443 24.37 -5.01 -7.15
C GLN A 443 23.95 -6.02 -8.24
N GLY A 444 24.85 -6.33 -9.19
CA GLY A 444 24.64 -7.36 -10.19
C GLY A 444 24.14 -6.87 -11.55
N HIS A 445 23.93 -5.56 -11.75
CA HIS A 445 23.29 -5.08 -12.98
C HIS A 445 24.12 -5.35 -14.25
N PRO A 446 23.62 -6.13 -15.23
CA PRO A 446 24.42 -6.69 -16.32
C PRO A 446 25.03 -5.64 -17.25
N LYS A 447 24.25 -4.63 -17.68
CA LYS A 447 24.77 -3.56 -18.55
C LYS A 447 25.84 -2.73 -17.86
N ALA A 448 25.71 -2.53 -16.54
CA ALA A 448 26.66 -1.78 -15.75
C ALA A 448 27.96 -2.56 -15.53
N GLN A 449 27.88 -3.88 -15.36
CA GLN A 449 29.05 -4.75 -15.33
C GLN A 449 29.83 -4.67 -16.65
N SER A 450 29.15 -4.72 -17.80
CA SER A 450 29.78 -4.52 -19.10
C SER A 450 30.39 -3.13 -19.25
N GLY A 451 29.70 -2.08 -18.79
CA GLY A 451 30.23 -0.72 -18.76
C GLY A 451 31.52 -0.64 -17.93
N LEU A 452 31.49 -1.12 -16.70
CA LEU A 452 32.64 -1.12 -15.80
C LEU A 452 33.81 -1.97 -16.35
N GLY A 453 33.53 -3.11 -16.97
CA GLY A 453 34.53 -3.92 -17.66
C GLY A 453 35.20 -3.16 -18.80
N PHE A 454 34.45 -2.39 -19.58
CA PHE A 454 35.00 -1.53 -20.62
C PHE A 454 35.95 -0.47 -20.05
N TYR A 455 35.61 0.15 -18.92
CA TYR A 455 36.48 1.13 -18.26
C TYR A 455 37.78 0.52 -17.75
N PHE A 456 37.75 -0.66 -17.13
CA PHE A 456 38.97 -1.38 -16.73
C PHE A 456 39.81 -1.85 -17.92
N ALA A 457 39.18 -2.25 -19.02
CA ALA A 457 39.91 -2.69 -20.22
C ALA A 457 40.75 -1.57 -20.85
N ASN A 458 40.26 -0.33 -20.74
CA ASN A 458 40.86 0.84 -21.35
C ASN A 458 41.68 1.70 -20.38
N GLY A 459 41.46 1.58 -19.07
CA GLY A 459 42.16 2.39 -18.05
C GLY A 459 41.81 3.87 -18.11
N ILE A 460 40.52 4.19 -18.33
CA ILE A 460 39.99 5.56 -18.42
C ILE A 460 39.01 5.83 -17.27
N GLY A 461 38.64 7.09 -17.02
CA GLY A 461 37.64 7.43 -15.99
C GLY A 461 38.09 7.18 -14.55
N GLY A 462 39.39 7.35 -14.28
CA GLY A 462 39.95 7.20 -12.93
C GLY A 462 40.15 5.76 -12.46
N VAL A 463 39.98 4.76 -13.33
CA VAL A 463 40.41 3.38 -13.07
C VAL A 463 41.68 3.06 -13.82
N GLU A 464 42.58 2.32 -13.17
CA GLU A 464 43.78 1.78 -13.81
C GLU A 464 43.39 0.66 -14.79
N LYS A 465 44.17 0.54 -15.87
CA LYS A 465 43.97 -0.51 -16.87
C LYS A 465 44.22 -1.89 -16.23
N ASP A 466 43.18 -2.72 -16.18
CA ASP A 466 43.21 -4.04 -15.57
C ASP A 466 42.36 -5.01 -16.41
N LEU A 467 43.02 -5.70 -17.33
CA LEU A 467 42.35 -6.61 -18.28
C LEU A 467 41.77 -7.83 -17.57
N THR A 468 42.35 -8.27 -16.45
CA THR A 468 41.84 -9.40 -15.67
C THR A 468 40.51 -9.02 -15.02
N LYS A 469 40.43 -7.86 -14.36
CA LYS A 469 39.16 -7.35 -13.81
C LYS A 469 38.15 -7.06 -14.90
N ALA A 470 38.58 -6.54 -16.05
CA ALA A 470 37.69 -6.33 -17.19
C ALA A 470 37.00 -7.63 -17.61
N VAL A 471 37.77 -8.71 -17.75
CA VAL A 471 37.22 -10.04 -18.07
C VAL A 471 36.29 -10.55 -16.97
N GLU A 472 36.63 -10.39 -15.69
CA GLU A 472 35.74 -10.81 -14.60
C GLU A 472 34.37 -10.14 -14.70
N TRP A 473 34.33 -8.84 -14.99
CA TRP A 473 33.08 -8.12 -15.20
C TRP A 473 32.34 -8.56 -16.46
N PHE A 474 33.05 -8.74 -17.58
CA PHE A 474 32.42 -9.24 -18.82
C PHE A 474 31.84 -10.65 -18.65
N LYS A 475 32.50 -11.54 -17.89
CA LYS A 475 31.98 -12.86 -17.56
C LYS A 475 30.68 -12.79 -16.77
N LYS A 476 30.62 -11.92 -15.75
CA LYS A 476 29.40 -11.72 -14.94
C LYS A 476 28.24 -11.18 -15.80
N ALA A 477 28.53 -10.25 -16.71
CA ALA A 477 27.52 -9.68 -17.59
C ALA A 477 27.05 -10.70 -18.65
N ALA A 478 27.99 -11.43 -19.26
CA ALA A 478 27.70 -12.46 -20.26
C ALA A 478 26.90 -13.64 -19.68
N ALA A 479 27.18 -14.04 -18.44
CA ALA A 479 26.40 -15.08 -17.73
C ALA A 479 24.92 -14.68 -17.53
N GLN A 480 24.63 -13.39 -17.55
CA GLN A 480 23.27 -12.83 -17.49
C GLN A 480 22.69 -12.51 -18.89
N GLY A 481 23.40 -12.87 -19.97
CA GLY A 481 22.98 -12.67 -21.35
C GLY A 481 23.20 -11.25 -21.88
N ASP A 482 24.06 -10.43 -21.25
CA ASP A 482 24.32 -9.08 -21.75
C ASP A 482 25.10 -9.10 -23.09
N PRO A 483 24.56 -8.51 -24.17
CA PRO A 483 25.20 -8.52 -25.49
C PRO A 483 26.59 -7.88 -25.51
N LYS A 484 26.77 -6.77 -24.78
CA LYS A 484 28.08 -6.07 -24.71
C LYS A 484 29.08 -6.91 -23.92
N GLY A 485 28.63 -7.56 -22.85
CA GLY A 485 29.44 -8.46 -22.04
C GLY A 485 29.92 -9.68 -22.83
N GLN A 486 29.00 -10.35 -23.53
CA GLN A 486 29.31 -11.46 -24.43
C GLN A 486 30.28 -11.06 -25.54
N THR A 487 30.03 -9.93 -26.20
CA THR A 487 30.89 -9.43 -27.28
C THR A 487 32.30 -9.11 -26.77
N ASN A 488 32.41 -8.36 -25.68
CA ASN A 488 33.71 -7.97 -25.12
C ASN A 488 34.47 -9.19 -24.57
N LEU A 489 33.77 -10.15 -23.95
CA LEU A 489 34.38 -11.41 -23.51
C LEU A 489 34.91 -12.23 -24.69
N GLY A 490 34.14 -12.30 -25.78
CA GLY A 490 34.56 -12.97 -27.02
C GLY A 490 35.83 -12.34 -27.61
N VAL A 491 35.93 -11.00 -27.61
CA VAL A 491 37.14 -10.28 -27.99
C VAL A 491 38.31 -10.66 -27.07
N CYS A 492 38.10 -10.72 -25.75
CA CYS A 492 39.16 -11.11 -24.82
C CYS A 492 39.69 -12.52 -25.07
N PHE A 493 38.80 -13.49 -25.36
CA PHE A 493 39.18 -14.86 -25.71
C PHE A 493 39.89 -14.94 -27.07
N ALA A 494 39.45 -14.16 -28.06
CA ALA A 494 40.05 -14.16 -29.40
C ALA A 494 41.49 -13.63 -29.40
N HIS A 495 41.79 -12.65 -28.54
CA HIS A 495 43.09 -11.98 -28.51
C HIS A 495 43.98 -12.37 -27.32
N GLY A 496 43.49 -13.21 -26.41
CA GLY A 496 44.24 -13.57 -25.20
C GLY A 496 44.48 -12.40 -24.24
N THR A 497 43.59 -11.39 -24.22
CA THR A 497 43.76 -10.19 -23.41
C THR A 497 43.14 -10.37 -22.02
N GLY A 498 43.97 -10.44 -20.99
CA GLY A 498 43.51 -10.66 -19.60
C GLY A 498 43.05 -12.09 -19.28
N ILE A 499 43.01 -12.98 -20.29
CA ILE A 499 42.73 -14.41 -20.20
C ILE A 499 43.48 -15.17 -21.30
N PRO A 500 43.77 -16.47 -21.13
CA PRO A 500 44.35 -17.29 -22.20
C PRO A 500 43.50 -17.28 -23.46
N GLN A 501 44.16 -17.22 -24.62
CA GLN A 501 43.51 -17.23 -25.93
C GLN A 501 42.73 -18.54 -26.14
N ASN A 502 41.47 -18.43 -26.54
CA ASN A 502 40.62 -19.58 -26.83
C ASN A 502 39.58 -19.24 -27.91
N TYR A 503 39.85 -19.63 -29.15
CA TYR A 503 38.97 -19.35 -30.28
C TYR A 503 37.61 -20.06 -30.18
N THR A 504 37.55 -21.25 -29.56
CA THR A 504 36.28 -21.97 -29.35
C THR A 504 35.38 -21.17 -28.42
N GLN A 505 35.89 -20.72 -27.28
CA GLN A 505 35.13 -19.90 -26.33
C GLN A 505 34.81 -18.50 -26.88
N ALA A 506 35.65 -17.95 -27.76
CA ALA A 506 35.37 -16.70 -28.46
C ALA A 506 34.15 -16.83 -29.41
N VAL A 507 34.06 -17.95 -30.12
CA VAL A 507 32.93 -18.24 -31.02
C VAL A 507 31.66 -18.57 -30.22
N GLU A 508 31.77 -19.33 -29.13
CA GLU A 508 30.65 -19.63 -28.23
C GLU A 508 30.02 -18.36 -27.67
N ALA A 509 30.82 -17.47 -27.08
CA ALA A 509 30.38 -16.18 -26.56
C ALA A 509 29.68 -15.31 -27.63
N LYS A 510 30.08 -15.43 -28.90
CA LYS A 510 29.46 -14.73 -30.04
C LYS A 510 28.19 -15.42 -30.57
N SER A 511 28.12 -16.74 -30.49
CA SER A 511 27.01 -17.56 -30.99
C SER A 511 25.79 -17.57 -30.07
N GLU A 512 25.97 -17.37 -28.76
CA GLU A 512 24.85 -17.22 -27.82
C GLU A 512 23.98 -15.99 -28.13
N LEU A 513 24.58 -14.94 -28.69
CA LEU A 513 23.88 -13.76 -29.21
C LEU A 513 22.87 -14.11 -30.32
N GLN A 514 23.20 -15.10 -31.17
CA GLN A 514 22.39 -15.50 -32.33
C GLN A 514 21.24 -16.45 -31.98
N LYS A 515 21.24 -17.04 -30.78
CA LYS A 515 20.19 -17.97 -30.30
C LYS A 515 19.02 -17.28 -29.60
N LEU A 516 19.01 -15.94 -29.52
CA LEU A 516 17.87 -15.19 -29.02
C LEU A 516 16.68 -15.36 -29.99
N PRO A 517 15.46 -15.71 -29.52
CA PRO A 517 14.34 -15.98 -30.41
C PRO A 517 13.97 -14.74 -31.25
N LEU A 518 14.01 -14.89 -32.57
CA LEU A 518 13.30 -14.05 -33.53
C LEU A 518 11.83 -14.48 -33.55
N GLU A 519 11.05 -14.12 -32.52
CA GLU A 519 9.59 -14.16 -32.64
C GLU A 519 9.10 -12.84 -33.25
N ASN A 520 8.29 -12.97 -34.31
CA ASN A 520 7.57 -11.93 -35.06
C ASN A 520 8.30 -11.25 -36.24
N ALA A 521 8.67 -12.06 -37.22
CA ALA A 521 8.49 -11.71 -38.63
C ALA A 521 7.45 -12.64 -39.24
N THR A 522 6.20 -12.19 -39.24
CA THR A 522 5.10 -12.79 -40.00
C THR A 522 5.48 -12.87 -41.48
N GLU A 523 5.10 -14.00 -42.07
CA GLU A 523 5.09 -14.28 -43.50
C GLU A 523 4.51 -13.09 -44.28
N ALA A 524 5.28 -12.58 -45.24
CA ALA A 524 4.77 -11.80 -46.35
C ALA A 524 5.08 -12.59 -47.63
N GLN A 525 4.01 -13.01 -48.30
CA GLN A 525 4.03 -13.63 -49.62
C GLN A 525 4.65 -12.70 -50.69
N PRO A 526 5.15 -13.23 -51.82
CA PRO A 526 5.71 -12.41 -52.89
C PRO A 526 4.58 -11.88 -53.79
N GLU A 527 4.42 -10.56 -53.86
CA GLU A 527 3.61 -9.94 -54.92
C GLU A 527 4.46 -9.73 -56.18
N SER A 528 3.93 -10.30 -57.26
CA SER A 528 4.21 -10.04 -58.67
C SER A 528 3.97 -8.58 -59.07
N GLY A 529 4.71 -8.07 -60.05
CA GLY A 529 4.24 -6.93 -60.85
C GLY A 529 5.32 -6.07 -61.49
N ASP A 530 5.64 -6.41 -62.74
CA ASP A 530 5.92 -5.51 -63.86
C ASP A 530 6.79 -4.26 -63.68
N SER A 531 7.94 -4.26 -64.35
CA SER A 531 8.18 -3.19 -65.33
C SER A 531 9.00 -3.71 -66.52
N ALA A 532 8.33 -3.82 -67.67
CA ALA A 532 8.94 -3.97 -68.98
C ALA A 532 8.62 -2.74 -69.83
N ARG A 533 9.66 -2.03 -70.26
CA ARG A 533 9.78 -1.31 -71.55
C ARG A 533 11.22 -0.79 -71.65
N ALA A 534 12.05 -1.42 -72.49
CA ALA A 534 12.29 -1.09 -73.91
C ALA A 534 13.07 0.23 -74.06
N ALA A 535 14.17 0.34 -74.79
CA ALA A 535 14.59 -0.39 -75.98
C ALA A 535 16.11 -0.20 -76.24
N GLU A 536 16.68 -1.12 -77.04
CA GLU A 536 17.67 -0.90 -78.14
C GLU A 536 19.01 -0.23 -77.79
N THR A 537 20.21 -0.67 -78.16
CA THR A 537 20.84 -1.54 -79.18
C THR A 537 22.18 -1.98 -78.55
N GLU A 538 22.85 -3.09 -78.83
CA GLU A 538 23.55 -3.40 -80.08
C GLU A 538 24.39 -4.68 -79.82
N SER A 539 24.69 -5.41 -80.89
CA SER A 539 25.26 -6.75 -80.91
C SER A 539 26.78 -6.85 -80.72
N ALA A 540 27.20 -8.04 -80.25
CA ALA A 540 28.38 -8.81 -80.69
C ALA A 540 29.81 -8.34 -80.36
N ASN A 541 30.48 -9.10 -79.46
CA ASN A 541 31.79 -9.78 -79.68
C ASN A 541 32.19 -10.47 -78.36
N GLU A 542 32.23 -11.81 -78.28
CA GLU A 542 33.42 -12.65 -78.53
C GLU A 542 34.69 -12.22 -77.75
N LYS A 543 34.89 -12.78 -76.54
CA LYS A 543 35.87 -13.84 -76.19
C LYS A 543 36.14 -13.88 -74.70
#